data_AF-A0AAT9HVF1-F1
#
_entry.id   AF-A0AAT9HVF1-F1
#
_cell.length_a   1.000
_cell.length_b   1.000
_cell.length_c   1.000
_cell.angle_alpha   90.00
_cell.angle_beta   90.00
_cell.angle_gamma   90.00
#
_symmetry.space_group_name_H-M   'P 1'
#
loop_
_entity.id
_entity.type
_entity.pdbx_description
1 polymer ?
#
loop_
_entity_poly.entity_id
_entity_poly.type
_entity_poly.pdbx_seq_one_letter_code
_entity_poly.pdbx_strand_id
1 'polypeptide(L)'
;MFRIAEAGPDAAGVRGGHDRVRAADLDVSRDGRPVYRLEVRPRALADFTAGAWWHSTSPASHFTRSLVCSRITGDGGRITLAGRRLTVTAPDGTRRVREAGTDEEALELYRERFGIALDEVPALRGGGGSGGPGTGQ
;
A
#
# COMPACT_ATOMS: atom_id res chain seq x y z
N MET A 1 -3.79 3.30 -19.42
CA MET A 1 -2.67 4.21 -19.72
C MET A 1 -2.51 5.26 -18.62
N PHE A 2 -1.29 5.45 -18.12
CA PHE A 2 -0.97 6.54 -17.21
C PHE A 2 -0.64 7.82 -18.00
N ARG A 3 -1.05 8.97 -17.48
CA ARG A 3 -0.70 10.30 -17.99
C ARG A 3 -0.36 11.21 -16.83
N ILE A 4 0.65 12.06 -17.03
CA ILE A 4 1.05 13.11 -16.10
C ILE A 4 0.85 14.45 -16.82
N ALA A 5 0.24 15.42 -16.15
CA ALA A 5 0.02 16.77 -16.68
C ALA A 5 0.14 17.79 -15.54
N GLU A 6 0.38 19.06 -15.87
CA GLU A 6 0.26 20.13 -14.88
C GLU A 6 -1.17 20.20 -14.34
N ALA A 7 -1.27 20.32 -13.03
CA ALA A 7 -2.53 20.41 -12.31
C ALA A 7 -3.15 21.80 -12.50
N GLY A 8 -4.45 21.80 -12.74
CA GLY A 8 -5.26 22.99 -12.59
C GLY A 8 -5.34 23.46 -11.13
N PRO A 9 -5.95 24.63 -10.87
CA PRO A 9 -6.22 25.06 -9.51
C PRO A 9 -7.03 24.00 -8.74
N ASP A 10 -6.80 23.92 -7.42
CA ASP A 10 -7.61 23.11 -6.53
C ASP A 10 -9.04 23.67 -6.38
N ALA A 11 -9.87 22.99 -5.58
CA ALA A 11 -11.26 23.41 -5.34
C ALA A 11 -11.38 24.80 -4.71
N ALA A 12 -10.33 25.29 -4.03
CA ALA A 12 -10.26 26.64 -3.48
C ALA A 12 -9.71 27.67 -4.48
N GLY A 13 -9.38 27.26 -5.71
CA GLY A 13 -8.83 28.13 -6.75
C GLY A 13 -7.32 28.30 -6.67
N VAL A 14 -6.62 27.57 -5.79
CA VAL A 14 -5.19 27.71 -5.56
C VAL A 14 -4.44 26.78 -6.50
N ARG A 15 -3.51 27.34 -7.29
CA ARG A 15 -2.51 26.53 -8.00
C ARG A 15 -1.44 26.11 -6.99
N GLY A 16 -1.18 24.82 -6.91
CA GLY A 16 -0.05 24.30 -6.15
C GLY A 16 1.28 24.91 -6.61
N GLY A 17 2.28 24.85 -5.73
CA GLY A 17 3.59 25.46 -5.93
C GLY A 17 4.06 26.23 -4.70
N HIS A 18 5.37 26.16 -4.42
CA HIS A 18 6.00 26.88 -3.31
C HIS A 18 7.07 27.85 -3.82
N ASP A 19 7.33 28.88 -2.99
CA ASP A 19 8.00 30.18 -3.19
C ASP A 19 9.31 30.30 -3.98
N ARG A 20 9.80 29.26 -4.68
CA ARG A 20 11.03 29.37 -5.50
C ARG A 20 10.90 28.92 -6.95
N VAL A 21 9.88 28.12 -7.28
CA VAL A 21 9.54 27.76 -8.67
C VAL A 21 8.03 27.83 -8.76
N ARG A 22 7.49 28.76 -9.55
CA ARG A 22 6.05 28.79 -9.89
C ARG A 22 5.72 27.66 -10.87
N ALA A 23 6.01 26.43 -10.49
CA ALA A 23 5.60 25.25 -11.22
C ALA A 23 4.34 24.71 -10.56
N ALA A 24 3.32 24.45 -11.36
CA ALA A 24 2.11 23.81 -10.90
C ALA A 24 2.43 22.40 -10.38
N ASP A 25 1.60 21.92 -9.45
CA ASP A 25 1.57 20.50 -9.11
C ASP A 25 1.27 19.65 -10.36
N LEU A 26 1.44 18.34 -10.26
CA LEU A 26 1.19 17.41 -11.35
C LEU A 26 0.00 16.51 -11.05
N ASP A 27 -0.98 16.49 -11.95
CA ASP A 27 -2.04 15.48 -11.94
C ASP A 27 -1.58 14.22 -12.66
N VAL A 28 -1.59 13.11 -11.92
CA VAL A 28 -1.40 11.77 -12.46
C VAL A 28 -2.77 11.15 -12.64
N SER A 29 -3.06 10.71 -13.86
CA SER A 29 -4.30 9.99 -14.20
C SER A 29 -3.99 8.61 -14.75
N ARG A 30 -4.92 7.68 -14.51
CA ARG A 30 -4.92 6.33 -15.08
C ARG A 30 -6.25 6.12 -15.80
N ASP A 31 -6.17 5.84 -17.10
CA ASP A 31 -7.35 5.64 -17.96
C ASP A 31 -8.33 6.83 -17.89
N GLY A 32 -7.76 8.05 -17.89
CA GLY A 32 -8.51 9.31 -17.81
C GLY A 32 -9.02 9.67 -16.41
N ARG A 33 -8.85 8.80 -15.40
CA ARG A 33 -9.27 9.07 -14.02
C ARG A 33 -8.10 9.58 -13.19
N PRO A 34 -8.24 10.71 -12.45
CA PRO A 34 -7.21 11.17 -11.52
C PRO A 34 -6.89 10.09 -10.46
N VAL A 35 -5.60 9.87 -10.19
CA VAL A 35 -5.13 8.92 -9.17
C VAL A 35 -4.25 9.60 -8.12
N TYR A 36 -3.43 10.57 -8.52
CA TYR A 36 -2.59 11.35 -7.60
C TYR A 36 -2.47 12.79 -8.06
N ARG A 37 -2.26 13.69 -7.10
CA ARG A 37 -1.70 15.02 -7.34
C ARG A 37 -0.36 15.11 -6.62
N LEU A 38 0.68 15.50 -7.34
CA LEU A 38 2.05 15.50 -6.86
C LEU A 38 2.60 16.93 -6.84
N GLU A 39 3.11 17.36 -5.71
CA GLU A 39 3.89 18.58 -5.64
C GLU A 39 5.26 18.38 -6.29
N VAL A 40 5.71 19.36 -7.08
CA VAL A 40 7.00 19.30 -7.80
C VAL A 40 8.20 19.74 -6.95
N ARG A 41 7.96 20.27 -5.74
CA ARG A 41 9.02 20.70 -4.83
C ARG A 41 9.85 19.50 -4.38
N PRO A 42 11.19 19.58 -4.51
CA PRO A 42 12.08 18.58 -3.94
C PRO A 42 11.83 18.39 -2.43
N ARG A 43 11.80 17.13 -1.98
CA ARG A 43 11.64 16.76 -0.58
C ARG A 43 12.94 16.17 -0.05
N ALA A 44 13.33 16.58 1.16
CA ALA A 44 14.37 15.89 1.90
C ALA A 44 13.78 14.65 2.59
N LEU A 45 14.61 13.65 2.92
CA LEU A 45 14.13 12.44 3.61
C LEU A 45 13.39 12.77 4.92
N ALA A 46 13.83 13.82 5.63
CA ALA A 46 13.22 14.28 6.86
C ALA A 46 11.73 14.67 6.70
N ASP A 47 11.33 15.17 5.52
CA ASP A 47 9.94 15.55 5.24
C ASP A 47 8.98 14.34 5.27
N PHE A 48 9.49 13.12 5.08
CA PHE A 48 8.70 11.90 5.10
C PHE A 48 8.52 11.29 6.50
N THR A 49 9.25 11.79 7.51
CA THR A 49 9.24 11.22 8.87
C THR A 49 7.85 11.17 9.46
N ALA A 50 7.09 12.27 9.33
CA ALA A 50 5.71 12.34 9.85
C ALA A 50 4.78 11.35 9.14
N GLY A 51 4.91 11.22 7.81
CA GLY A 51 4.13 10.26 7.02
C GLY A 51 4.49 8.81 7.34
N ALA A 52 5.76 8.49 7.49
CA ALA A 52 6.24 7.17 7.86
C ALA A 52 5.76 6.78 9.27
N TRP A 53 5.82 7.69 10.24
CA TRP A 53 5.25 7.49 11.57
C TRP A 53 3.75 7.23 11.47
N TRP A 54 2.98 8.09 10.80
CA TRP A 54 1.54 7.92 10.63
C TRP A 54 1.19 6.57 10.01
N HIS A 55 1.86 6.18 8.92
CA HIS A 55 1.56 4.93 8.24
C HIS A 55 1.88 3.70 9.09
N SER A 56 2.91 3.76 9.94
CA SER A 56 3.37 2.63 10.76
C SER A 56 2.72 2.53 12.13
N THR A 57 2.19 3.62 12.69
CA THR A 57 1.68 3.63 14.08
C THR A 57 0.21 4.03 14.20
N SER A 58 -0.33 4.84 13.30
CA SER A 58 -1.68 5.37 13.46
C SER A 58 -2.74 4.28 13.31
N PRO A 59 -3.70 4.14 14.24
CA PRO A 59 -4.80 3.18 14.09
C PRO A 59 -5.74 3.52 12.93
N ALA A 60 -5.71 4.77 12.46
CA ALA A 60 -6.48 5.19 11.29
C ALA A 60 -5.80 4.80 9.96
N SER A 61 -4.49 4.51 9.97
CA SER A 61 -3.75 4.09 8.78
C SER A 61 -4.27 2.77 8.23
N HIS A 62 -4.39 2.65 6.91
CA HIS A 62 -4.71 1.38 6.29
C HIS A 62 -3.66 0.30 6.60
N PHE A 63 -2.38 0.67 6.71
CA PHE A 63 -1.27 -0.28 6.89
C PHE A 63 -1.21 -0.90 8.29
N THR A 64 -1.80 -0.26 9.30
CA THR A 64 -1.93 -0.86 10.65
C THR A 64 -3.16 -1.77 10.75
N ARG A 65 -4.08 -1.67 9.79
CA ARG A 65 -5.36 -2.39 9.72
C ARG A 65 -5.40 -3.49 8.66
N SER A 66 -4.36 -3.62 7.83
CA SER A 66 -4.34 -4.55 6.71
C SER A 66 -2.93 -5.08 6.49
N LEU A 67 -2.83 -6.41 6.35
CA LEU A 67 -1.61 -7.08 5.94
C LEU A 67 -1.58 -7.10 4.41
N VAL A 68 -0.58 -6.45 3.83
CA VAL A 68 -0.36 -6.46 2.38
C VAL A 68 1.12 -6.52 2.07
N CYS A 69 1.48 -7.41 1.17
CA CYS A 69 2.80 -7.50 0.58
C CYS A 69 2.65 -7.61 -0.94
N SER A 70 3.33 -6.77 -1.70
CA SER A 70 3.23 -6.81 -3.16
C SER A 70 4.59 -6.65 -3.82
N ARG A 71 4.80 -7.38 -4.92
CA ARG A 71 6.04 -7.38 -5.70
C ARG A 71 5.72 -7.43 -7.19
N ILE A 72 6.46 -6.67 -7.99
CA ILE A 72 6.51 -6.85 -9.44
C ILE A 72 7.33 -8.11 -9.75
N THR A 73 6.84 -8.95 -10.65
CA THR A 73 7.53 -10.18 -11.06
C THR A 73 8.38 -9.91 -12.30
N GLY A 74 9.43 -10.72 -12.50
CA GLY A 74 10.41 -10.50 -13.58
C GLY A 74 9.85 -10.59 -15.00
N ASP A 75 8.69 -11.23 -15.16
CA ASP A 75 7.91 -11.28 -16.40
C ASP A 75 7.09 -10.01 -16.66
N GLY A 76 7.11 -9.01 -15.75
CA GLY A 76 6.30 -7.80 -15.83
C GLY A 76 4.92 -7.93 -15.16
N GLY A 77 4.64 -9.07 -14.53
CA GLY A 77 3.45 -9.26 -13.72
C GLY A 77 3.55 -8.63 -12.32
N ARG A 78 2.58 -8.96 -11.48
CA ARG A 78 2.55 -8.57 -10.07
C ARG A 78 1.95 -9.66 -9.22
N ILE A 79 2.52 -9.85 -8.05
CA ILE A 79 1.94 -10.66 -6.99
C ILE A 79 1.61 -9.77 -5.80
N THR A 80 0.51 -10.09 -5.13
CA THR A 80 0.07 -9.42 -3.91
C THR A 80 -0.48 -10.46 -2.95
N LEU A 81 0.09 -10.55 -1.76
CA LEU A 81 -0.45 -11.31 -0.64
C LEU A 81 -1.14 -10.32 0.31
N ALA A 82 -2.46 -10.42 0.44
CA ALA A 82 -3.27 -9.59 1.32
C ALA A 82 -3.91 -10.47 2.40
N GLY A 83 -3.37 -10.44 3.62
CA GLY A 83 -3.61 -11.49 4.62
C GLY A 83 -3.20 -12.85 4.05
N ARG A 84 -4.16 -13.75 3.85
CA ARG A 84 -3.93 -15.07 3.23
C ARG A 84 -4.22 -15.12 1.74
N ARG A 85 -4.77 -14.03 1.19
CA ARG A 85 -5.25 -13.99 -0.19
C ARG A 85 -4.12 -13.64 -1.13
N LEU A 86 -3.63 -14.62 -1.87
CA LEU A 86 -2.67 -14.44 -2.95
C LEU A 86 -3.38 -14.04 -4.24
N THR A 87 -3.07 -12.86 -4.75
CA THR A 87 -3.43 -12.40 -6.08
C THR A 87 -2.20 -12.44 -6.98
N VAL A 88 -2.32 -13.08 -8.14
CA VAL A 88 -1.33 -13.03 -9.22
C VAL A 88 -1.97 -12.30 -10.39
N THR A 89 -1.31 -11.24 -10.86
CA THR A 89 -1.67 -10.50 -12.07
C THR A 89 -0.57 -10.72 -13.10
N ALA A 90 -0.91 -11.34 -14.22
CA ALA A 90 0.00 -11.55 -15.34
C ALA A 90 0.22 -10.24 -16.14
N PRO A 91 1.24 -10.18 -17.01
CA PRO A 91 1.56 -8.98 -17.79
C PRO A 91 0.43 -8.55 -18.74
N ASP A 92 -0.38 -9.50 -19.20
CA ASP A 92 -1.58 -9.27 -20.02
C ASP A 92 -2.78 -8.72 -19.22
N GLY A 93 -2.64 -8.59 -17.90
CA GLY A 93 -3.69 -8.13 -16.98
C GLY A 93 -4.57 -9.26 -16.44
N THR A 94 -4.40 -10.51 -16.88
CA THR A 94 -5.15 -11.66 -16.37
C THR A 94 -4.87 -11.83 -14.88
N ARG A 95 -5.93 -12.01 -14.09
CA ARG A 95 -5.87 -12.10 -12.63
C ARG A 95 -6.31 -13.47 -12.14
N ARG A 96 -5.50 -14.09 -11.29
CA ARG A 96 -5.83 -15.30 -10.54
C ARG A 96 -5.75 -15.01 -9.05
N VAL A 97 -6.69 -15.54 -8.29
CA VAL A 97 -6.78 -15.36 -6.85
C VAL A 97 -6.93 -16.71 -6.18
N ARG A 98 -6.19 -16.94 -5.11
CA ARG A 98 -6.32 -18.11 -4.24
C ARG A 98 -6.00 -17.73 -2.79
N GLU A 99 -6.51 -18.50 -1.85
CA GLU A 99 -6.14 -18.39 -0.44
C GLU A 99 -4.97 -19.33 -0.14
N ALA A 100 -4.13 -18.95 0.82
CA ALA A 100 -3.16 -19.84 1.46
C ALA A 100 -3.86 -20.63 2.58
N GLY A 101 -3.83 -21.95 2.50
CA GLY A 101 -4.58 -22.84 3.39
C GLY A 101 -3.97 -22.95 4.79
N THR A 102 -2.64 -22.87 4.90
CA THR A 102 -1.92 -23.07 6.17
C THR A 102 -0.82 -22.04 6.39
N ASP A 103 -0.40 -21.87 7.64
CA ASP A 103 0.61 -20.86 8.01
C ASP A 103 1.95 -21.14 7.35
N GLU A 104 2.30 -22.42 7.22
CA GLU A 104 3.47 -22.89 6.50
C GLU A 104 3.43 -22.45 5.03
N GLU A 105 2.27 -22.57 4.37
CA GLU A 105 2.10 -22.11 2.99
C GLU A 105 2.25 -20.58 2.91
N ALA A 106 1.70 -19.83 3.85
CA ALA A 106 1.85 -18.38 3.88
C ALA A 106 3.33 -17.95 4.07
N LEU A 107 4.04 -18.60 4.99
CA LEU A 107 5.48 -18.37 5.23
C LEU A 107 6.33 -18.73 4.00
N GLU A 108 6.01 -19.84 3.33
CA GLU A 108 6.65 -20.23 2.08
C GLU A 108 6.41 -19.21 0.97
N LEU A 109 5.18 -18.69 0.85
CA LEU A 109 4.88 -17.60 -0.08
C LEU A 109 5.74 -16.36 0.21
N TYR A 110 5.85 -15.92 1.47
CA TYR A 110 6.72 -14.80 1.85
C TYR A 110 8.18 -15.05 1.43
N ARG A 111 8.71 -16.22 1.76
CA ARG A 111 10.10 -16.59 1.46
C ARG A 111 10.37 -16.66 -0.04
N GLU A 112 9.62 -17.46 -0.77
CA GLU A 112 9.91 -17.77 -2.17
C GLU A 112 9.43 -16.68 -3.13
N ARG A 113 8.22 -16.17 -2.87
CA ARG A 113 7.56 -15.24 -3.79
C ARG A 113 7.86 -13.80 -3.44
N PHE A 114 8.21 -13.46 -2.20
CA PHE A 114 8.54 -12.08 -1.83
C PHE A 114 10.00 -11.89 -1.43
N GLY A 115 10.75 -12.96 -1.12
CA GLY A 115 12.12 -12.86 -0.65
C GLY A 115 12.23 -12.43 0.81
N ILE A 116 11.17 -12.66 1.60
CA ILE A 116 11.07 -12.23 3.00
C ILE A 116 11.00 -13.49 3.86
N ALA A 117 12.03 -13.72 4.67
CA ALA A 117 12.01 -14.77 5.68
C ALA A 117 11.30 -14.25 6.94
N LEU A 118 10.31 -14.99 7.42
CA LEU A 118 9.57 -14.69 8.64
C LEU A 118 9.52 -15.96 9.50
N ASP A 119 9.62 -15.78 10.82
CA ASP A 119 9.51 -16.88 11.77
C ASP A 119 8.04 -17.22 12.07
N GLU A 120 7.14 -16.25 11.92
CA GLU A 120 5.71 -16.39 12.15
C GLU A 120 4.89 -15.61 11.10
N VAL A 121 3.65 -16.03 10.87
CA VAL A 121 2.75 -15.33 9.95
C VAL A 121 2.39 -13.97 10.55
N PRO A 122 2.48 -12.86 9.78
CA PRO A 122 2.11 -11.55 10.28
C PRO A 122 0.67 -11.52 10.80
N ALA A 123 0.47 -10.89 11.95
CA ALA A 123 -0.85 -10.64 12.54
C ALA A 123 -1.09 -9.14 12.74
N LEU A 124 -2.35 -8.71 12.63
CA LEU A 124 -2.71 -7.33 12.94
C LEU A 124 -2.63 -7.09 14.44
N ARG A 125 -1.95 -6.01 14.84
CA ARG A 125 -1.89 -5.57 16.24
C ARG A 125 -3.27 -5.03 16.63
N GLY A 126 -4.05 -5.84 17.34
CA GLY A 126 -5.40 -5.46 17.80
C GLY A 126 -6.49 -6.55 17.74
N GLY A 127 -6.16 -7.79 17.36
CA GLY A 127 -7.07 -8.94 17.48
C GLY A 127 -6.84 -9.78 18.74
N GLY A 128 -6.65 -9.14 19.90
CA GLY A 128 -6.63 -9.86 21.17
C GLY A 128 -8.02 -10.42 21.45
N GLY A 129 -8.14 -11.74 21.54
CA GLY A 129 -9.40 -12.43 21.80
C GLY A 129 -10.10 -11.86 23.03
N SER A 130 -11.39 -11.59 22.89
CA SER A 130 -12.31 -11.45 24.01
C SER A 130 -12.47 -12.82 24.67
N GLY A 131 -11.48 -13.23 25.46
CA GLY A 131 -11.67 -14.20 26.53
C GLY A 131 -12.52 -13.54 27.60
N GLY A 132 -13.84 -13.59 27.43
CA GLY A 132 -14.77 -13.23 28.50
C GLY A 132 -14.51 -14.13 29.71
N PRO A 133 -14.47 -13.59 30.94
CA PRO A 133 -14.33 -14.42 32.12
C PRO A 133 -15.54 -15.36 32.20
N GLY A 134 -15.28 -16.67 32.15
CA GLY A 134 -16.26 -17.69 32.46
C GLY A 134 -16.82 -17.42 33.85
N THR A 135 -18.10 -17.05 33.91
CA THR A 135 -18.81 -16.98 35.18
C THR A 135 -19.29 -18.38 35.48
N GLY A 136 -18.47 -19.12 36.23
CA GLY A 136 -18.91 -20.32 36.92
C GLY A 136 -19.51 -19.92 38.27
N GLN A 137 -20.81 -20.15 38.41
CA GLN A 137 -21.41 -20.73 39.61
C GLN A 137 -22.75 -21.33 39.25
#